data_AF-A0A940J993-F1
#
_entry.id   AF-A0A940J993-F1
#
_cell.length_a   1.000
_cell.length_b   1.000
_cell.length_c   1.000
_cell.angle_alpha   90.00
_cell.angle_beta   90.00
_cell.angle_gamma   90.00
#
_symmetry.space_group_name_H-M   'P 1'
#
loop_
_entity.id
_entity.type
_entity.pdbx_description
1 polymer ?
#
loop_
_entity_poly.entity_id
_entity_poly.type
_entity_poly.pdbx_seq_one_letter_code
_entity_poly.pdbx_strand_id
1 'polypeptide(L)'
;MPSYSPPVRDVRFILDHLLGGAGIDEDLLEPILDEAARFAAEVVAPLNRIGDQQGCTRHADGSVTTPAGYAEAYRQYRESGWG
;
A
#
# COMPACT_ATOMS: atom_id res chain seq x y z
N MET A 1 4.51 -12.01 11.43
CA MET A 1 3.19 -11.76 10.83
C MET A 1 3.14 -12.54 9.54
N PRO A 2 1.96 -13.01 9.10
CA PRO A 2 1.87 -13.66 7.80
C PRO A 2 2.29 -12.67 6.71
N SER A 3 2.97 -13.17 5.68
CA SER A 3 3.23 -12.43 4.45
C SER A 3 1.90 -12.00 3.82
N TYR A 4 1.78 -10.75 3.40
CA TYR A 4 0.63 -10.30 2.62
C TYR A 4 0.87 -10.64 1.15
N SER A 5 -0.08 -11.34 0.54
CA SER A 5 -0.10 -11.63 -0.89
C SER A 5 -1.28 -10.89 -1.52
N PRO A 6 -1.04 -9.80 -2.26
CA PRO A 6 -2.11 -9.04 -2.89
C PRO A 6 -2.87 -9.88 -3.93
N PRO A 7 -4.21 -9.91 -3.92
CA PRO A 7 -5.01 -10.76 -4.81
C PRO A 7 -5.21 -10.12 -6.20
N VAL A 8 -4.12 -9.81 -6.91
CA VAL A 8 -4.15 -9.10 -8.21
C VAL A 8 -5.07 -9.79 -9.23
N ARG A 9 -5.02 -11.12 -9.28
CA ARG A 9 -5.87 -11.93 -10.18
C ARG A 9 -7.36 -11.69 -9.93
N ASP A 10 -7.77 -11.65 -8.68
CA ASP A 10 -9.19 -11.50 -8.34
C ASP A 10 -9.65 -10.05 -8.57
N VAL A 11 -8.78 -9.06 -8.32
CA VAL A 11 -9.04 -7.65 -8.68
C VAL A 11 -9.24 -7.51 -10.20
N ARG A 12 -8.36 -8.10 -11.01
CA ARG A 12 -8.47 -8.08 -12.48
C ARG A 12 -9.76 -8.76 -12.95
N PHE A 13 -10.07 -9.93 -12.39
CA PHE A 13 -11.33 -10.61 -12.70
C PHE A 13 -12.57 -9.73 -12.46
N ILE A 14 -12.59 -9.00 -11.33
CA ILE A 14 -13.69 -8.09 -11.03
C ILE A 14 -13.77 -6.97 -12.05
N LEU A 15 -12.63 -6.33 -12.38
CA LEU A 15 -12.59 -5.24 -13.36
C LEU A 15 -13.08 -5.70 -14.72
N ASP A 16 -12.55 -6.81 -15.23
CA ASP A 16 -12.78 -7.24 -16.61
C ASP A 16 -14.16 -7.90 -16.80
N HIS A 17 -14.58 -8.71 -15.85
CA HIS A 17 -15.73 -9.60 -16.03
C HIS A 17 -16.98 -9.17 -15.26
N LEU A 18 -16.84 -8.38 -14.19
CA LEU A 18 -17.99 -7.96 -13.37
C LEU A 18 -18.35 -6.49 -13.58
N LEU A 19 -17.36 -5.62 -13.80
CA LEU A 19 -17.56 -4.19 -13.93
C LEU A 19 -17.54 -3.70 -15.39
N GLY A 20 -17.23 -4.58 -16.34
CA GLY A 20 -17.20 -4.24 -17.77
C GLY A 20 -15.94 -3.48 -18.20
N GLY A 21 -14.83 -3.67 -17.47
CA GLY A 21 -13.54 -3.01 -17.67
C GLY A 21 -13.34 -1.78 -16.78
N ALA A 22 -12.08 -1.39 -16.60
CA ALA A 22 -11.71 -0.21 -15.82
C ALA A 22 -11.90 1.12 -16.58
N GLY A 23 -12.24 1.07 -17.88
CA GLY A 23 -12.22 2.26 -18.74
C GLY A 23 -10.82 2.83 -18.96
N ILE A 24 -9.78 2.02 -18.69
CA ILE A 24 -8.37 2.32 -18.81
C ILE A 24 -7.77 1.28 -19.78
N ASP A 25 -6.74 1.69 -20.53
CA ASP A 25 -6.00 0.79 -21.41
C ASP A 25 -5.32 -0.35 -20.61
N GLU A 26 -5.39 -1.58 -21.13
CA GLU A 26 -4.94 -2.78 -20.41
C GLU A 26 -3.43 -2.78 -20.20
N ASP A 27 -2.65 -2.28 -21.16
CA ASP A 27 -1.20 -2.18 -21.07
C ASP A 27 -0.77 -1.15 -20.01
N LEU A 28 -1.67 -0.26 -19.60
CA LEU A 28 -1.48 0.66 -18.48
C LEU A 28 -1.98 0.08 -17.15
N LEU A 29 -3.09 -0.63 -17.16
CA LEU A 29 -3.72 -1.18 -15.95
C LEU A 29 -2.84 -2.23 -15.27
N GLU A 30 -2.28 -3.16 -16.05
CA GLU A 30 -1.52 -4.29 -15.51
C GLU A 30 -0.26 -3.83 -14.74
N PRO A 31 0.61 -2.96 -15.28
CA PRO A 31 1.74 -2.42 -14.52
C PRO A 31 1.35 -1.66 -13.25
N ILE A 32 0.22 -0.95 -13.27
CA ILE A 32 -0.28 -0.21 -12.10
C ILE A 32 -0.69 -1.19 -11.00
N LEU A 33 -1.42 -2.26 -11.33
CA LEU A 33 -1.84 -3.27 -10.37
C LEU A 33 -0.64 -4.02 -9.79
N ASP A 34 0.33 -4.37 -10.63
CA ASP A 34 1.56 -5.05 -10.20
C ASP A 34 2.40 -4.17 -9.26
N GLU A 35 2.58 -2.90 -9.59
CA GLU A 35 3.32 -1.98 -8.74
C GLU A 35 2.60 -1.71 -7.41
N ALA A 36 1.27 -1.53 -7.44
CA ALA A 36 0.47 -1.39 -6.22
C ALA A 36 0.57 -2.65 -5.33
N ALA A 37 0.53 -3.83 -5.95
CA ALA A 37 0.69 -5.10 -5.25
C ALA A 37 2.07 -5.22 -4.61
N ARG A 38 3.14 -4.95 -5.37
CA ARG A 38 4.52 -4.97 -4.88
C ARG A 38 4.69 -4.01 -3.71
N PHE A 39 4.24 -2.76 -3.85
CA PHE A 39 4.34 -1.75 -2.80
C PHE A 39 3.60 -2.19 -1.52
N ALA A 40 2.38 -2.72 -1.66
CA ALA A 40 1.61 -3.20 -0.52
C ALA A 40 2.29 -4.39 0.20
N ALA A 41 2.88 -5.32 -0.55
CA ALA A 41 3.51 -6.52 0.00
C ALA A 41 4.90 -6.25 0.60
N GLU A 42 5.72 -5.42 -0.05
CA GLU A 42 7.13 -5.22 0.29
C GLU A 42 7.38 -4.02 1.20
N VAL A 43 6.54 -2.98 1.11
CA VAL A 43 6.72 -1.74 1.89
C VAL A 43 5.70 -1.64 3.01
N VAL A 44 4.41 -1.81 2.71
CA VAL A 44 3.34 -1.56 3.70
C VAL A 44 3.18 -2.73 4.67
N ALA A 45 3.00 -3.96 4.17
CA ALA A 45 2.68 -5.11 5.01
C ALA A 45 3.73 -5.41 6.11
N PRO A 46 5.06 -5.28 5.88
CA PRO A 46 6.05 -5.49 6.94
C PRO A 46 5.91 -4.51 8.11
N LEU A 47 5.40 -3.30 7.85
CA LEU A 47 5.21 -2.27 8.88
C LEU A 47 4.03 -2.54 9.79
N ASN A 48 3.08 -3.40 9.41
CA ASN A 48 1.88 -3.67 10.22
C ASN A 48 2.22 -4.11 11.65
N ARG A 49 3.22 -5.00 11.82
CA ARG A 49 3.64 -5.45 13.15
C ARG A 49 4.29 -4.33 13.95
N ILE A 50 5.11 -3.54 13.28
CA ILE A 50 5.85 -2.44 13.90
C ILE A 50 4.84 -1.38 14.37
N GLY A 51 3.86 -1.07 13.54
CA GLY A 51 2.78 -0.14 13.87
C GLY A 51 1.95 -0.58 15.07
N ASP A 52 1.51 -1.85 15.08
CA ASP A 52 0.74 -2.43 16.18
C ASP A 52 1.51 -2.43 17.51
N GLN A 53 2.81 -2.77 17.47
CA GLN A 53 3.63 -2.89 18.67
C GLN A 53 4.09 -1.54 19.24
N GLN A 54 4.39 -0.56 18.38
CA GLN A 54 4.96 0.71 18.81
C GLN A 54 3.89 1.78 19.03
N GLY A 55 2.84 1.80 18.21
CA GLY A 55 1.84 2.86 18.21
C GLY A 55 2.42 4.26 17.93
N CYS A 56 1.57 5.27 18.03
CA CYS A 56 2.01 6.67 17.97
C CYS A 56 2.22 7.21 19.39
N THR A 57 3.24 8.05 19.57
CA THR A 57 3.48 8.76 20.83
C THR A 57 3.17 10.24 20.64
N ARG A 58 2.23 10.77 21.43
CA ARG A 58 1.97 12.21 21.52
C ARG A 58 2.83 12.81 22.61
N HIS A 59 3.55 13.89 22.29
CA HIS A 59 4.44 14.60 23.19
C HIS A 59 3.74 15.77 23.89
N ALA A 60 4.41 16.34 24.90
CA ALA A 60 3.87 17.44 25.70
C ALA A 60 3.68 18.74 24.88
N ASP A 61 4.56 18.96 23.88
CA ASP A 61 4.49 20.10 22.95
C ASP A 61 3.42 19.94 21.85
N GLY A 62 2.71 18.80 21.85
CA GLY A 62 1.68 18.48 20.86
C GLY A 62 2.20 17.81 19.60
N SER A 63 3.51 17.61 19.45
CA SER A 63 4.06 16.82 18.36
C SER A 63 3.74 15.33 18.52
N VAL A 64 3.80 14.58 17.42
CA VAL A 64 3.54 13.13 17.39
C VAL A 64 4.69 12.41 16.69
N THR A 65 5.21 11.37 17.33
CA THR A 65 6.14 10.43 16.70
C THR A 65 5.38 9.19 16.25
N THR A 66 5.56 8.83 14.98
CA THR A 66 5.01 7.61 14.38
C THR A 66 5.94 6.41 14.59
N PRO A 67 5.42 5.18 14.44
CA PRO A 67 6.25 3.97 14.47
C PRO A 67 7.41 4.03 13.47
N ALA A 68 8.49 3.32 13.79
CA ALA A 68 9.64 3.19 12.92
C ALA A 68 9.23 2.73 11.51
N GLY A 69 9.81 3.36 10.48
CA GLY A 69 9.56 3.03 9.07
C GLY A 69 8.33 3.69 8.44
N TYR A 70 7.36 4.20 9.21
CA TYR A 70 6.16 4.80 8.63
C TYR A 70 6.43 6.10 7.86
N ALA A 71 7.31 6.97 8.39
CA ALA A 71 7.70 8.20 7.68
C ALA A 71 8.41 7.89 6.34
N GLU A 72 9.22 6.83 6.32
CA GLU A 72 9.92 6.37 5.12
C GLU A 72 8.95 5.80 4.09
N ALA A 73 8.06 4.90 4.51
CA ALA A 73 7.04 4.34 3.63
C ALA A 73 6.11 5.42 3.08
N TYR A 74 5.76 6.44 3.87
CA TYR A 74 4.97 7.57 3.39
C TYR A 74 5.72 8.41 2.35
N ARG A 75 7.03 8.61 2.52
CA ARG A 75 7.85 9.28 1.50
C ARG A 75 7.85 8.48 0.20
N GLN A 76 8.09 7.17 0.25
CA GLN A 76 8.04 6.31 -0.94
C GLN A 76 6.66 6.36 -1.60
N TYR A 77 5.57 6.30 -0.83
CA TYR A 77 4.21 6.42 -1.34
C TYR A 77 4.00 7.70 -2.19
N ARG A 78 4.52 8.84 -1.70
CA ARG A 78 4.47 10.12 -2.43
C ARG A 78 5.38 10.14 -3.66
N GLU A 79 6.59 9.63 -3.54
CA GLU A 79 7.56 9.57 -4.64
C GLU A 79 7.10 8.65 -5.77
N SER A 80 6.36 7.58 -5.45
CA SER A 80 5.72 6.70 -6.42
C SER A 80 4.44 7.25 -7.04
N GLY A 81 4.01 8.46 -6.65
CA GLY A 81 2.85 9.14 -7.24
C GLY A 81 1.48 8.67 -6.75
N TRP A 82 1.42 7.91 -5.65
CA TRP A 82 0.16 7.45 -5.06
C TRP A 82 -0.52 8.51 -4.17
N GLY A 83 0.18 9.60 -3.80
CA GLY A 83 -0.28 10.61 -2.84
C GLY A 83 0.08 12.04 -3.19
#